data_AF-A0AAD7F350-F1
#
_entry.id   AF-A0AAD7F350-F1
#
_cell.length_a   1.000
_cell.length_b   1.000
_cell.length_c   1.000
_cell.angle_alpha   90.00
_cell.angle_beta   90.00
_cell.angle_gamma   90.00
#
_symmetry.space_group_name_H-M   'P 1'
#
loop_
_entity.id
_entity.type
_entity.pdbx_description
1 polymer ?
#
loop_
_entity_poly.entity_id
_entity_poly.type
_entity_poly.pdbx_seq_one_letter_code
_entity_poly.pdbx_strand_id
1 'polypeptide(L)'
;MCTTFCKAEIESPEHALLQCTASADLVLLRDDFLARMNNDIKRLPALNSMHMPALEFFTRMISYRHTISLVAKYAFGVTEIFESTPMLIPALPLHWMIQSQSTD
;
A
#
# COMPACT_ATOMS: atom_id res chain seq x y z
N MET A 1 5.00 -14.41 10.14
CA MET A 1 4.64 -13.09 9.58
C MET A 1 4.89 -13.16 8.09
N CYS A 2 3.86 -12.96 7.28
CA CYS A 2 3.98 -13.00 5.82
C CYS A 2 4.17 -11.58 5.31
N THR A 3 5.07 -11.38 4.37
CA THR A 3 5.25 -10.08 3.71
C THR A 3 5.13 -10.26 2.21
N THR A 4 4.43 -9.34 1.55
CA THR A 4 4.22 -9.40 0.10
C THR A 4 5.32 -8.65 -0.64
N PHE A 5 5.74 -7.47 -0.14
CA PHE A 5 6.78 -6.65 -0.78
C PHE A 5 7.97 -6.38 0.14
N CYS A 6 7.76 -5.77 1.31
CA CYS A 6 8.86 -5.37 2.18
C CYS A 6 9.29 -6.49 3.15
N LYS A 7 10.54 -6.44 3.64
CA LYS A 7 11.04 -7.34 4.69
C LYS A 7 11.09 -6.67 6.07
N ALA A 8 10.82 -5.38 6.11
CA ALA A 8 11.03 -4.53 7.30
C ALA A 8 9.77 -4.45 8.17
N GLU A 9 8.58 -4.47 7.57
CA GLU A 9 7.30 -4.39 8.27
C GLU A 9 6.33 -5.46 7.78
N ILE A 10 5.26 -5.70 8.54
CA ILE A 10 4.14 -6.50 8.06
C ILE A 10 3.48 -5.72 6.92
N GLU A 11 3.50 -6.28 5.72
CA GLU A 11 2.88 -5.63 4.58
C GLU A 11 1.35 -5.64 4.73
N SER A 12 0.77 -4.48 5.04
CA SER A 12 -0.66 -4.24 4.95
C SER A 12 -1.00 -3.49 3.65
N PRO A 13 -2.26 -3.53 3.18
CA PRO A 13 -2.68 -2.70 2.06
C PRO A 13 -2.38 -1.21 2.26
N GLU A 14 -2.50 -0.70 3.48
CA GLU A 14 -2.19 0.69 3.82
C GLU A 14 -0.69 0.99 3.69
N HIS A 15 0.18 0.07 4.12
CA HIS A 15 1.62 0.20 3.92
C HIS A 15 1.97 0.16 2.42
N ALA A 16 1.41 -0.79 1.66
CA ALA A 16 1.60 -0.88 0.21
C ALA A 16 1.16 0.41 -0.51
N LEU A 17 0.01 0.95 -0.09
CA LEU A 17 -0.59 2.16 -0.63
C LEU A 17 0.21 3.42 -0.30
N LEU A 18 0.69 3.58 0.94
CA LEU A 18 1.19 4.87 1.41
C LEU A 18 2.71 4.96 1.51
N GLN A 19 3.40 3.84 1.72
CA GLN A 19 4.76 3.87 2.28
C GLN A 19 5.73 2.90 1.62
N CYS A 20 5.26 1.75 1.11
CA CYS A 20 6.14 0.70 0.62
C CYS A 20 7.00 1.18 -0.55
N THR A 21 8.31 0.98 -0.45
CA THR A 21 9.31 1.29 -1.49
C THR A 21 9.99 0.03 -2.04
N ALA A 22 9.58 -1.15 -1.58
CA ALA A 22 10.21 -2.42 -1.94
C ALA A 22 9.80 -2.94 -3.33
N SER A 23 8.70 -2.43 -3.89
CA SER A 23 8.24 -2.74 -5.25
C SER A 23 8.42 -1.54 -6.16
N ALA A 24 9.17 -1.72 -7.26
CA ALA A 24 9.35 -0.69 -8.27
C ALA A 24 8.01 -0.29 -8.92
N ASP A 25 7.11 -1.25 -9.13
CA ASP A 25 5.78 -0.99 -9.71
C ASP A 25 4.92 -0.13 -8.79
N LEU A 26 4.95 -0.40 -7.47
CA LEU A 26 4.25 0.45 -6.49
C LEU A 26 4.82 1.86 -6.44
N VAL A 27 6.14 2.01 -6.53
CA VAL A 27 6.80 3.32 -6.56
C VAL A 27 6.39 4.09 -7.81
N LEU A 28 6.48 3.49 -8.99
CA LEU A 28 6.07 4.13 -10.24
C LEU A 28 4.59 4.52 -10.26
N LEU A 29 3.72 3.64 -9.76
CA LEU A 29 2.29 3.93 -9.65
C LEU A 29 2.02 5.09 -8.68
N ARG A 30 2.73 5.14 -7.55
CA ARG A 30 2.63 6.23 -6.58
C ARG A 30 3.14 7.55 -7.16
N ASP A 31 4.23 7.53 -7.91
CA ASP A 31 4.80 8.73 -8.53
C ASP A 31 3.86 9.30 -9.61
N ASP A 32 3.26 8.46 -10.47
CA ASP A 32 2.25 8.91 -11.44
C ASP A 32 1.01 9.49 -10.73
N PHE A 33 0.55 8.82 -9.67
CA PHE A 33 -0.54 9.32 -8.85
C PHE A 33 -0.23 10.70 -8.24
N LEU A 34 0.94 10.86 -7.61
CA LEU A 34 1.36 12.12 -7.00
C LEU A 34 1.56 13.23 -8.05
N ALA A 35 2.07 12.90 -9.24
CA ALA A 35 2.20 13.86 -10.34
C ALA A 35 0.84 14.37 -10.83
N ARG A 36 -0.15 13.48 -10.98
CA ARG A 36 -1.53 13.87 -11.33
C ARG A 36 -2.17 14.68 -10.21
N MET A 37 -2.03 14.23 -8.97
CA MET A 37 -2.52 14.93 -7.79
C MET A 37 -1.93 16.33 -7.69
N ASN A 38 -0.63 16.53 -7.91
CA ASN A 38 -0.01 17.86 -7.86
C ASN A 38 -0.60 18.82 -8.91
N ASN A 39 -1.00 18.32 -10.08
CA ASN A 39 -1.69 19.15 -11.07
C ASN A 39 -3.10 19.56 -10.60
N ASP A 40 -3.81 18.67 -9.91
CA ASP A 40 -5.14 18.95 -9.34
C ASP A 40 -5.07 19.79 -8.05
N ILE A 41 -4.05 19.60 -7.21
CA ILE A 41 -3.81 20.35 -5.96
C ILE A 41 -3.48 21.81 -6.24
N LYS A 42 -2.78 22.12 -7.35
CA LYS A 42 -2.61 23.52 -7.79
C LYS A 42 -3.95 24.24 -7.99
N ARG A 43 -5.03 23.51 -8.24
CA ARG A 43 -6.40 24.03 -8.36
C ARG A 43 -7.17 24.00 -7.04
N LEU A 44 -6.63 23.37 -5.99
CA LEU A 44 -7.24 23.18 -4.67
C LEU A 44 -6.32 23.70 -3.55
N PRO A 45 -6.38 25.00 -3.21
CA PRO A 45 -5.49 25.64 -2.24
C PRO A 45 -5.46 24.94 -0.86
N ALA A 46 -6.57 24.33 -0.45
CA ALA A 46 -6.71 23.66 0.86
C ALA A 46 -5.90 22.35 1.00
N LEU A 47 -5.38 21.80 -0.11
CA LEU A 47 -4.56 20.59 -0.12
C LEU A 47 -3.04 20.87 -0.16
N ASN A 48 -2.63 22.13 -0.34
CA ASN A 48 -1.25 22.49 -0.65
C ASN A 48 -0.32 22.62 0.58
N SER A 49 -0.49 21.77 1.59
CA SER A 49 0.36 21.80 2.79
C SER A 49 1.52 20.82 2.63
N MET A 50 2.70 21.37 2.34
CA MET A 50 3.92 20.66 1.96
C MET A 50 4.49 19.73 3.07
N HIS A 51 3.91 19.71 4.27
CA HIS A 51 4.44 19.01 5.46
C HIS A 51 3.42 18.08 6.13
N MET A 52 2.42 17.62 5.38
CA MET A 52 1.35 16.78 5.91
C MET A 52 1.77 15.31 6.04
N PRO A 53 1.45 14.62 7.16
CA PRO A 53 1.60 13.17 7.24
C PRO A 53 0.83 12.45 6.13
N ALA A 54 1.38 11.35 5.61
CA ALA A 54 0.81 10.61 4.47
C ALA A 54 -0.67 10.21 4.68
N LEU A 55 -1.03 9.76 5.90
CA LEU A 55 -2.40 9.38 6.23
C LEU A 55 -3.35 10.59 6.26
N GLU A 56 -2.91 11.72 6.81
CA GLU A 56 -3.72 12.95 6.82
C GLU A 56 -3.90 13.46 5.39
N PHE A 57 -2.84 13.43 4.58
CA PHE A 57 -2.88 13.80 3.17
C PHE A 57 -3.90 12.93 2.41
N PHE A 58 -3.82 11.60 2.59
CA PHE A 58 -4.76 10.67 1.98
C PHE A 58 -6.20 10.92 2.42
N THR A 59 -6.42 11.13 3.72
CA THR A 59 -7.75 11.44 4.30
C THR A 59 -8.35 12.70 3.69
N ARG A 60 -7.54 13.74 3.48
CA ARG A 60 -8.01 14.94 2.80
C ARG A 60 -8.36 14.67 1.34
N MET A 61 -7.53 13.93 0.60
CA MET A 61 -7.80 13.63 -0.81
C MET A 61 -9.08 12.83 -1.02
N ILE A 62 -9.42 11.89 -0.14
CA ILE A 62 -10.70 11.18 -0.24
C ILE A 62 -11.89 12.06 0.14
N SER A 63 -11.66 13.13 0.92
CA SER A 63 -12.71 14.06 1.35
C SER A 63 -13.12 15.04 0.23
N TYR A 64 -12.28 15.25 -0.79
CA TYR A 64 -12.62 16.11 -1.93
C TYR A 64 -13.19 15.29 -3.10
N ARG A 65 -14.40 15.66 -3.54
CA ARG A 65 -15.07 15.05 -4.69
C ARG A 65 -14.25 15.11 -5.99
N HIS A 66 -13.40 16.12 -6.14
CA HIS A 66 -12.58 16.28 -7.33
C HIS A 66 -11.42 15.28 -7.41
N THR A 67 -10.94 14.78 -6.27
CA THR A 67 -9.75 13.91 -6.19
C THR A 67 -10.11 12.46 -5.88
N ILE A 68 -11.33 12.18 -5.38
CA ILE A 68 -11.76 10.83 -5.00
C ILE A 68 -11.63 9.81 -6.14
N SER A 69 -11.93 10.18 -7.39
CA SER A 69 -11.80 9.25 -8.52
C SER A 69 -10.35 8.90 -8.81
N LEU A 70 -9.43 9.85 -8.64
CA LEU A 70 -8.00 9.63 -8.83
C LEU A 70 -7.44 8.75 -7.71
N VAL A 71 -7.87 8.99 -6.47
CA VAL A 71 -7.51 8.16 -5.32
C VAL A 71 -8.06 6.73 -5.47
N ALA A 72 -9.31 6.57 -5.89
CA ALA A 72 -9.91 5.25 -6.11
C ALA A 72 -9.17 4.46 -7.19
N LYS A 73 -8.81 5.11 -8.30
CA LYS A 73 -8.02 4.47 -9.36
C LYS A 73 -6.62 4.05 -8.87
N TYR A 74 -5.99 4.90 -8.07
CA TYR A 74 -4.70 4.59 -7.46
C TYR A 74 -4.80 3.38 -6.50
N ALA A 75 -5.77 3.41 -5.59
CA ALA A 75 -5.99 2.31 -4.64
C ALA A 75 -6.28 0.98 -5.36
N PHE A 76 -7.10 1.00 -6.41
CA PHE A 76 -7.37 -0.18 -7.22
C PHE A 76 -6.08 -0.76 -7.84
N GLY A 77 -5.24 0.08 -8.45
CA GLY A 77 -3.98 -0.39 -9.05
C GLY A 77 -3.00 -0.95 -8.01
N VAL A 78 -2.94 -0.37 -6.81
CA VAL A 78 -2.15 -0.93 -5.70
C VAL A 78 -2.67 -2.30 -5.30
N THR A 79 -3.99 -2.47 -5.18
CA THR A 79 -4.60 -3.78 -4.86
C THR A 79 -4.30 -4.82 -5.93
N GLU A 80 -4.39 -4.48 -7.23
CA GLU A 80 -4.04 -5.41 -8.30
C GLU A 80 -2.58 -5.88 -8.22
N ILE A 81 -1.65 -4.96 -7.92
CA ILE A 81 -0.23 -5.30 -7.72
C ILE A 81 -0.06 -6.17 -6.47
N PHE A 82 -0.74 -5.82 -5.37
CA PHE A 82 -0.68 -6.57 -4.12
C PHE A 82 -1.20 -8.01 -4.28
N GLU A 83 -2.36 -8.20 -4.91
CA GLU A 83 -2.99 -9.50 -5.09
C GLU A 83 -2.27 -10.39 -6.12
N SER A 84 -1.60 -9.79 -7.10
CA SER A 84 -0.80 -10.53 -8.10
C SER A 84 0.59 -10.94 -7.59
N THR A 85 1.02 -10.39 -6.46
CA THR A 85 2.36 -10.68 -5.92
C THR A 85 2.32 -11.89 -4.98
N PRO A 86 3.18 -12.91 -5.20
CA PRO A 86 3.24 -14.09 -4.34
C PRO A 86 3.55 -13.71 -2.89
N MET A 87 2.73 -14.20 -1.96
CA MET A 87 2.94 -13.98 -0.53
C MET A 87 4.18 -14.75 -0.06
N LEU A 88 5.15 -14.07 0.56
CA LEU A 88 6.32 -14.76 1.14
C LEU A 88 5.89 -15.41 2.46
N ILE A 89 5.64 -16.71 2.42
CA ILE A 89 5.42 -17.53 3.62
C ILE A 89 6.80 -17.91 4.17
N PRO A 90 7.21 -17.43 5.36
CA PRO A 90 8.44 -17.91 5.96
C PRO A 90 8.30 -19.41 6.24
N ALA A 91 9.35 -20.19 5.96
CA ALA A 91 9.35 -21.62 6.24
C ALA A 91 8.97 -21.87 7.70
N LEU A 92 7.86 -22.58 7.93
CA LEU A 92 7.46 -22.97 9.27
C LEU A 92 8.56 -23.88 9.85
N PRO A 93 8.96 -23.69 11.12
CA PRO A 93 9.87 -24.62 11.77
C PRO A 93 9.28 -26.05 11.73
N LEU A 94 10.00 -27.01 11.13
CA LEU A 94 9.56 -28.40 10.95
C LEU A 94 9.06 -29.07 12.26
N HIS A 95 9.57 -28.63 13.42
CA HIS A 95 9.18 -29.18 14.72
C HIS A 95 7.73 -28.90 15.13
N TRP A 96 7.05 -27.94 14.49
CA TRP A 96 5.62 -27.68 14.70
C TRP A 96 4.71 -28.58 13.84
N MET A 97 5.25 -29.30 12.86
CA MET A 97 4.46 -30.15 11.94
C MET A 97 4.34 -31.62 12.39
N ILE A 98 5.09 -32.06 13.40
CA ILE A 98 5.22 -33.48 13.77
C ILE A 98 4.30 -33.89 14.95
N GLN A 99 3.60 -32.96 15.62
CA GLN A 99 2.86 -33.27 16.86
C GLN A 99 1.45 -33.88 16.68
N SER A 100 0.96 -34.13 15.46
CA SER A 100 -0.42 -34.63 15.25
C SER A 100 -0.52 -36.13 14.91
N GLN A 101 0.52 -36.93 15.10
CA GLN A 101 0.45 -38.39 14.90
C GLN A 101 1.04 -39.15 16.10
N SER A 102 0.37 -39.06 17.24
CA SER A 102 0.53 -40.05 18.31
C SER A 102 -0.68 -39.99 19.22
N THR A 103 -1.75 -40.67 18.83
CA THR A 103 -2.72 -41.23 19.77
C THR A 103 -2.94 -42.67 19.35
N ASP A 104 -2.53 -43.55 20.26
CA ASP A 104 -2.70 -45.01 20.25
C ASP A 104 -4.14 -45.48 20.00
#